data_AF-A0A2N6EMW5-F1
#
_entry.id   AF-A0A2N6EMW5-F1
#
_cell.length_a   1.000
_cell.length_b   1.000
_cell.length_c   1.000
_cell.angle_alpha   90.00
_cell.angle_beta   90.00
_cell.angle_gamma   90.00
#
_symmetry.space_group_name_H-M   'P 1'
#
loop_
_entity.id
_entity.type
_entity.pdbx_description
1 polymer ?
#
loop_
_entity_poly.entity_id
_entity_poly.type
_entity_poly.pdbx_seq_one_letter_code
_entity_poly.pdbx_strand_id
1 'polypeptide(L)'
;MTRVLLVVACVLFLPWATWAVQADDPHRIIGNDEFQETIEGRCTSCHSRDRVDKALGKGEELDSLLQRMIERGAVFNERDRSVLGTFWGSPSKGDKQPVK
;
A
#
# COMPACT_ATOMS: atom_id res chain seq x y z
N MET A 1 2.46 46.97 -27.26
CA MET A 1 2.90 46.70 -25.88
C MET A 1 1.83 46.01 -25.02
N THR A 2 0.55 46.07 -25.38
CA THR A 2 -0.58 45.45 -24.65
C THR A 2 -0.72 43.92 -24.81
N ARG A 3 -0.09 43.32 -25.83
CA ARG A 3 -0.16 41.86 -26.09
C ARG A 3 0.93 41.03 -25.38
N VAL A 4 2.04 41.66 -25.01
CA VAL A 4 3.17 40.99 -24.32
C VAL A 4 2.87 40.78 -22.83
N LEU A 5 2.08 41.66 -22.23
CA LEU A 5 1.64 41.58 -20.84
C LEU A 5 0.68 40.42 -20.53
N LEU A 6 0.00 39.86 -21.54
CA LEU A 6 -0.91 38.72 -21.35
C LEU A 6 -0.19 37.37 -21.32
N VAL A 7 1.02 37.26 -21.91
CA VAL A 7 1.75 35.99 -21.99
C VAL A 7 2.53 35.69 -20.70
N VAL A 8 2.98 36.74 -19.98
CA VAL A 8 3.78 36.61 -18.75
C VAL A 8 2.92 36.17 -17.55
N ALA A 9 1.62 36.47 -17.54
CA ALA A 9 0.70 36.09 -16.46
C ALA A 9 0.30 34.60 -16.46
N CYS A 10 0.31 33.92 -17.63
CA CYS A 10 -0.06 32.50 -17.72
C CYS A 10 1.06 31.53 -17.29
N VAL A 11 2.33 31.92 -17.42
CA VAL A 11 3.47 31.04 -17.10
C VAL A 11 3.80 31.06 -15.60
N LEU A 12 3.42 32.12 -14.88
CA LEU A 12 3.70 32.30 -13.46
C LEU A 12 2.65 31.71 -12.51
N PHE A 13 1.62 31.01 -13.03
CA PHE A 13 0.53 30.46 -12.21
C PHE A 13 0.41 28.92 -12.18
N LEU A 14 1.32 28.11 -12.76
CA LEU A 14 1.25 26.64 -12.65
C LEU A 14 2.58 25.88 -12.42
N PRO A 15 3.55 26.29 -11.57
CA PRO A 15 4.63 25.38 -11.21
C PRO A 15 4.38 24.51 -9.97
N TRP A 16 3.17 24.17 -9.50
CA TRP A 16 3.06 23.40 -8.23
C TRP A 16 1.70 22.73 -7.96
N ALA A 17 1.11 22.09 -8.98
CA ALA A 17 0.17 21.01 -8.75
C ALA A 17 0.88 19.65 -8.93
N THR A 18 2.06 19.50 -8.33
CA THR A 18 2.51 18.16 -7.94
C THR A 18 1.77 17.81 -6.66
N TRP A 19 0.46 17.61 -6.76
CA TRP A 19 -0.23 16.84 -5.76
C TRP A 19 0.42 15.47 -5.83
N ALA A 20 1.25 15.18 -4.83
CA ALA A 20 1.71 13.82 -4.61
C ALA A 20 0.45 12.96 -4.68
N VAL A 21 0.40 12.05 -5.65
CA VAL A 21 -0.66 11.05 -5.67
C VAL A 21 -0.49 10.32 -4.34
N GLN A 22 -1.39 10.57 -3.39
CA GLN A 22 -1.47 9.71 -2.22
C GLN A 22 -1.97 8.40 -2.81
N ALA A 23 -1.06 7.44 -2.96
CA ALA A 23 -1.44 6.08 -3.28
C ALA A 23 -2.25 5.61 -2.07
N ASP A 24 -3.57 5.78 -2.17
CA ASP A 24 -4.52 5.26 -1.20
C ASP A 24 -4.36 3.74 -1.24
N ASP A 25 -3.69 3.19 -0.23
CA ASP A 25 -3.50 1.75 -0.10
C ASP A 25 -4.86 1.16 0.29
N PRO A 26 -5.52 0.41 -0.62
CA PRO A 26 -6.88 -0.08 -0.38
C PRO A 26 -6.93 -1.09 0.79
N HIS A 27 -5.77 -1.54 1.27
CA HIS A 27 -5.66 -2.43 2.42
C HIS A 27 -5.38 -1.71 3.73
N ARG A 28 -5.20 -0.39 3.76
CA ARG A 28 -5.05 0.37 5.02
C ARG A 28 -6.42 0.60 5.65
N ILE A 29 -6.65 0.00 6.82
CA ILE A 29 -7.87 0.14 7.61
C ILE A 29 -7.53 0.65 9.01
N ILE A 30 -8.50 1.26 9.71
CA ILE A 30 -8.25 1.73 11.08
C ILE A 30 -7.85 0.54 11.96
N GLY A 31 -6.67 0.65 12.59
CA GLY A 31 -6.16 -0.35 13.51
C GLY A 31 -5.31 -1.45 12.88
N ASN A 32 -4.91 -1.34 11.59
CA ASN A 32 -4.00 -2.30 10.97
C ASN A 32 -2.59 -1.74 10.66
N ASP A 33 -2.17 -0.67 11.32
CA ASP A 33 -0.87 -0.03 11.05
C ASP A 33 0.30 -1.01 11.18
N GLU A 34 0.31 -1.88 12.21
CA GLU A 34 1.36 -2.91 12.38
C GLU A 34 1.38 -3.92 11.21
N PHE A 35 0.23 -4.22 10.63
CA PHE A 35 0.14 -5.05 9.42
C PHE A 35 0.71 -4.32 8.20
N GLN A 36 0.38 -3.03 8.03
CA GLN A 36 0.95 -2.21 6.95
C GLN A 36 2.48 -2.12 7.06
N GLU A 37 2.99 -1.89 8.27
CA GLU A 37 4.43 -1.85 8.55
C GLU A 37 5.09 -3.21 8.30
N THR A 38 4.43 -4.31 8.65
CA THR A 38 4.95 -5.66 8.38
C THR A 38 5.01 -5.93 6.87
N ILE A 39 3.99 -5.54 6.11
CA ILE A 39 4.01 -5.70 4.66
C ILE A 39 5.12 -4.85 4.04
N GLU A 40 5.22 -3.57 4.40
CA GLU A 40 6.25 -2.68 3.87
C GLU A 40 7.65 -3.19 4.23
N GLY A 41 7.89 -3.56 5.48
CA GLY A 41 9.20 -4.00 5.95
C GLY A 41 9.62 -5.39 5.50
N ARG A 42 8.68 -6.32 5.29
CA ARG A 42 9.00 -7.73 4.97
C ARG A 42 8.75 -8.08 3.52
N CYS A 43 7.61 -7.71 2.98
CA CYS A 43 7.17 -8.19 1.68
C CYS A 43 7.67 -7.30 0.52
N THR A 44 7.83 -5.99 0.75
CA THR A 44 8.27 -5.08 -0.33
C THR A 44 9.78 -5.08 -0.58
N SER A 45 10.55 -5.69 0.33
CA SER A 45 12.01 -5.84 0.16
C SER A 45 12.39 -6.62 -1.11
N CYS A 46 11.54 -7.56 -1.54
CA CYS A 46 11.75 -8.41 -2.71
C CYS A 46 10.69 -8.24 -3.81
N HIS A 47 9.56 -7.57 -3.52
CA HIS A 47 8.41 -7.45 -4.41
C HIS A 47 7.89 -6.01 -4.41
N SER A 48 7.19 -5.60 -5.46
CA SER A 48 6.47 -4.32 -5.42
C SER A 48 5.24 -4.42 -4.50
N ARG A 49 4.82 -3.30 -3.91
CA ARG A 49 3.56 -3.19 -3.13
C ARG A 49 2.37 -3.75 -3.91
N ASP A 50 2.21 -3.31 -5.17
CA ASP A 50 1.16 -3.81 -6.09
C ASP A 50 1.14 -5.33 -6.23
N ARG A 51 2.30 -5.99 -6.22
CA ARG A 51 2.37 -7.45 -6.34
C ARG A 51 1.89 -8.12 -5.05
N VAL A 52 2.22 -7.53 -3.90
CA VAL A 52 1.79 -8.00 -2.58
C VAL A 52 0.28 -7.82 -2.43
N ASP A 53 -0.28 -6.68 -2.85
CA ASP A 53 -1.73 -6.41 -2.79
C ASP A 53 -2.52 -7.40 -3.64
N LYS A 54 -2.01 -7.72 -4.84
CA LYS A 54 -2.59 -8.77 -5.68
C LYS A 54 -2.51 -10.15 -5.04
N ALA A 55 -1.51 -10.43 -4.21
CA ALA A 55 -1.41 -11.69 -3.47
C ALA A 55 -2.42 -11.73 -2.30
N LEU A 56 -2.58 -10.61 -1.58
CA LEU A 56 -3.60 -10.46 -0.54
C LEU A 56 -5.01 -10.68 -1.10
N GLY A 57 -5.33 -10.05 -2.23
CA GLY A 57 -6.63 -10.20 -2.89
C GLY A 57 -6.91 -11.60 -3.44
N LYS A 58 -5.89 -12.43 -3.66
CA LYS A 58 -6.07 -13.84 -4.06
C LYS A 58 -6.48 -14.73 -2.90
N GLY A 59 -6.21 -14.31 -1.66
CA GLY A 59 -6.54 -15.09 -0.46
C GLY A 59 -5.94 -16.50 -0.46
N GLU A 60 -4.73 -16.67 -1.00
CA GLU A 60 -4.02 -17.95 -0.91
C GLU A 60 -3.76 -18.31 0.56
N GLU A 61 -3.70 -19.60 0.87
CA GLU A 61 -3.33 -20.08 2.21
C GLU A 61 -1.97 -19.49 2.63
N LEU A 62 -1.95 -18.79 3.78
CA LEU A 62 -0.82 -17.95 4.19
C LEU A 62 0.45 -18.78 4.43
N ASP A 63 0.35 -19.91 5.13
CA ASP A 63 1.52 -20.67 5.55
C ASP A 63 2.25 -21.25 4.34
N SER A 64 1.51 -21.81 3.37
CA SER A 64 2.04 -22.28 2.10
C SER A 64 2.69 -21.16 1.31
N LEU A 65 2.12 -19.96 1.32
CA LEU A 65 2.74 -18.80 0.67
C LEU A 65 4.04 -18.40 1.36
N LEU A 66 4.02 -18.23 2.68
CA LEU A 66 5.19 -17.83 3.46
C LEU A 66 6.31 -18.86 3.34
N GLN A 67 5.99 -20.14 3.32
CA GLN A 67 6.95 -21.23 3.10
C GLN A 67 7.71 -21.04 1.78
N ARG A 68 7.01 -20.73 0.68
CA ARG A 68 7.67 -20.44 -0.62
C ARG A 68 8.49 -19.15 -0.59
N MET A 69 8.15 -18.18 0.26
CA MET A 69 8.96 -16.97 0.44
C MET A 69 10.24 -17.29 1.23
N ILE A 70 10.13 -18.13 2.25
CA ILE A 70 11.26 -18.59 3.07
C ILE A 70 12.26 -19.39 2.22
N GLU A 71 11.77 -20.29 1.37
CA GLU A 71 12.59 -21.02 0.40
C GLU A 71 13.35 -20.09 -0.57
N ARG A 72 12.89 -18.84 -0.73
CA ARG A 72 13.51 -17.80 -1.54
C ARG A 72 14.32 -16.80 -0.71
N GLY A 73 14.52 -17.06 0.57
CA GLY A 73 15.37 -16.27 1.46
C GLY A 73 14.63 -15.25 2.33
N ALA A 74 13.30 -15.23 2.35
CA ALA A 74 12.57 -14.40 3.29
C ALA A 74 12.74 -14.91 4.73
N VAL A 75 12.81 -13.97 5.69
CA VAL A 75 12.91 -14.27 7.11
C VAL A 75 11.74 -13.62 7.83
N PHE A 76 10.96 -14.44 8.54
CA PHE A 76 9.83 -14.01 9.36
C PHE A 76 9.98 -14.54 10.77
N ASN A 77 9.86 -13.65 11.75
CA ASN A 77 9.76 -14.04 13.16
C ASN A 77 8.30 -14.36 13.54
N GLU A 78 8.08 -14.81 14.77
CA GLU A 78 6.76 -15.17 15.27
C GLU A 78 5.76 -14.00 15.25
N ARG A 79 6.24 -12.78 15.55
CA ARG A 79 5.42 -11.56 15.49
C ARG A 79 4.97 -11.27 14.06
N ASP A 80 5.89 -11.31 13.10
CA ASP A 80 5.59 -11.08 11.68
C ASP A 80 4.49 -12.06 11.21
N ARG A 81 4.62 -13.34 11.58
CA ARG A 81 3.65 -14.39 11.23
C ARG A 81 2.27 -14.15 11.86
N SER A 82 2.24 -13.81 13.14
CA SER A 82 1.00 -13.50 13.86
C SER A 82 0.26 -12.31 13.26
N VAL A 83 0.99 -11.23 12.95
CA VAL A 83 0.42 -10.02 12.34
C VAL A 83 -0.13 -10.34 10.94
N LEU A 84 0.65 -11.04 10.10
CA LEU A 84 0.20 -11.43 8.77
C LEU A 84 -1.04 -12.32 8.86
N GLY A 85 -1.06 -13.34 9.73
CA GLY A 85 -2.20 -14.24 9.91
C GLY A 85 -3.49 -13.56 10.35
N THR A 86 -3.41 -12.42 11.05
CA THR A 86 -4.59 -11.70 11.54
C THR A 86 -5.39 -11.05 10.41
N PHE A 87 -4.71 -10.59 9.35
CA PHE A 87 -5.33 -9.83 8.26
C PHE A 87 -5.24 -10.53 6.90
N TRP A 88 -4.59 -11.71 6.82
CA TRP A 88 -4.44 -12.45 5.58
C TRP A 88 -5.72 -13.17 5.16
N GLY A 89 -6.02 -13.18 3.86
CA GLY A 89 -7.12 -13.96 3.28
C GLY A 89 -8.53 -13.51 3.66
N SER A 90 -8.69 -12.51 4.53
CA SER A 90 -9.97 -11.85 4.78
C SER A 90 -10.06 -10.60 3.91
N PRO A 91 -10.89 -10.57 2.86
CA PRO A 91 -11.51 -9.31 2.48
C PRO A 91 -12.39 -8.97 3.68
N SER A 92 -11.96 -8.03 4.52
CA SER A 92 -12.89 -7.44 5.48
C SER A 92 -14.11 -7.02 4.67
N LYS A 93 -15.24 -7.67 4.95
CA LYS A 93 -16.53 -7.25 4.43
C LYS A 93 -16.57 -5.74 4.62
N GLY A 94 -16.75 -5.01 3.53
CA GLY A 94 -17.05 -3.58 3.53
C GLY A 94 -18.41 -3.30 4.14
N ASP A 95 -18.67 -3.78 5.35
CA ASP A 95 -19.74 -3.31 6.19
C ASP A 95 -19.26 -1.99 6.81
N LYS A 96 -19.45 -0.92 6.04
CA LYS A 96 -19.86 0.41 6.51
C LYS A 96 -19.20 0.83 7.84
N GLN A 97 -17.90 1.10 7.86
CA GLN A 97 -17.38 1.92 8.96
C GLN A 97 -17.54 3.40 8.56
N PRO A 98 -18.42 4.17 9.24
CA PRO A 98 -18.59 5.58 8.92
C PRO A 98 -17.29 6.31 9.28
N VAL A 99 -16.76 7.01 8.28
CA VAL A 99 -15.76 8.06 8.48
C VAL A 99 -16.39 9.06 9.45
N LYS A 100 -15.81 9.20 10.65
CA LYS A 100 -16.16 10.25 11.60
C LYS A 100 -15.27 11.46 11.38
#